data_AF-A0A1M3PXZ5-F1
#
_entry.id   AF-A0A1M3PXZ5-F1
#
_cell.length_a   1.000
_cell.length_b   1.000
_cell.length_c   1.000
_cell.angle_alpha   90.00
_cell.angle_beta   90.00
_cell.angle_gamma   90.00
#
_symmetry.space_group_name_H-M   'P 1'
#
loop_
_entity.id
_entity.type
_entity.pdbx_description
1 polymer ?
#
loop_
_entity_poly.entity_id
_entity_poly.type
_entity_poly.pdbx_seq_one_letter_code
_entity_poly.pdbx_strand_id
1 'polypeptide(L)'
;MRRTKEDAAKTREEVLTAAAEIFYENGVSGSSLEKIAQRAGVTRGAIYWHFKDKAEVLTALHREIRLPQETIVDYAIEHGHDDPLGLIEEGAIQVLQTLANDEQQQRVFAIMILGCEFTEHLSDAAQRIVTANHEMFGKLTRLIEMADQQSPLAPLWTADTAARAIQCSMNGLLAEWLRSSKSFPLVDIGERLIRSLIGSMRGAKAAGRLQ
;
A
#
# COMPACT_ATOMS: atom_id res chain seq x y z
N MET A 1 -13.12 32.61 17.96
CA MET A 1 -13.97 32.07 16.87
C MET A 1 -13.95 30.55 16.97
N ARG A 2 -15.11 29.89 17.12
CA ARG A 2 -15.21 28.43 17.26
C ARG A 2 -15.16 27.83 15.85
N ARG A 3 -14.02 27.26 15.45
CA ARG A 3 -13.91 26.47 14.21
C ARG A 3 -14.99 25.40 14.22
N THR A 4 -15.75 25.27 13.14
CA THR A 4 -16.75 24.21 13.01
C THR A 4 -16.06 22.86 12.85
N LYS A 5 -16.76 21.76 13.08
CA LYS A 5 -16.19 20.41 12.86
C LYS A 5 -15.75 20.21 11.39
N GLU A 6 -16.44 20.84 10.45
CA GLU A 6 -16.10 20.83 9.02
C GLU A 6 -14.79 21.58 8.74
N ASP A 7 -14.58 22.75 9.35
CA ASP A 7 -13.31 23.49 9.21
C ASP A 7 -12.11 22.69 9.73
N ALA A 8 -12.32 21.93 10.82
CA ALA A 8 -11.30 21.07 11.41
C ALA A 8 -10.98 19.85 10.54
N ALA A 9 -11.98 19.26 9.88
CA ALA A 9 -11.79 18.14 8.94
C ALA A 9 -11.04 18.61 7.69
N LYS A 10 -11.42 19.75 7.11
CA LYS A 10 -10.74 20.33 5.94
C LYS A 10 -9.28 20.69 6.25
N THR A 11 -9.03 21.32 7.40
CA THR A 11 -7.66 21.63 7.85
C THR A 11 -6.82 20.35 7.99
N ARG A 12 -7.41 19.26 8.47
CA ARG A 12 -6.73 17.98 8.62
C ARG A 12 -6.31 17.39 7.28
N GLU A 13 -7.20 17.42 6.29
CA GLU A 13 -6.92 16.97 4.92
C GLU A 13 -5.77 17.76 4.29
N GLU A 14 -5.82 19.10 4.38
CA GLU A 14 -4.75 20.00 3.91
C GLU A 14 -3.39 19.68 4.57
N VAL A 15 -3.40 19.39 5.87
CA VAL A 15 -2.19 18.98 6.61
C VAL A 15 -1.65 17.64 6.12
N LEU A 16 -2.52 16.69 5.78
CA LEU A 16 -2.09 15.37 5.31
C LEU A 16 -1.56 15.43 3.87
N THR A 17 -2.18 16.20 2.98
CA THR A 17 -1.61 16.47 1.65
C THR A 17 -0.22 17.08 1.77
N ALA A 18 -0.06 18.12 2.60
CA ALA A 18 1.24 18.74 2.86
C ALA A 18 2.24 17.77 3.49
N ALA A 19 1.80 16.87 4.37
CA ALA A 19 2.65 15.85 4.98
C ALA A 19 3.18 14.85 3.95
N ALA A 20 2.33 14.37 3.06
CA ALA A 20 2.71 13.45 1.99
C ALA A 20 3.78 14.08 1.07
N GLU A 21 3.63 15.36 0.71
CA GLU A 21 4.64 16.09 -0.07
C GLU A 21 5.96 16.20 0.69
N ILE A 22 5.92 16.67 1.94
CA ILE A 22 7.13 16.89 2.74
C ILE A 22 7.89 15.59 3.01
N PHE A 23 7.18 14.50 3.32
CA PHE A 23 7.78 13.19 3.51
C PHE A 23 8.35 12.62 2.21
N TYR A 24 7.68 12.84 1.08
CA TYR A 24 8.17 12.39 -0.23
C TYR A 24 9.43 13.16 -0.66
N GLU A 25 9.46 14.47 -0.45
CA GLU A 25 10.59 15.34 -0.82
C GLU A 25 11.83 15.15 0.06
N ASN A 26 11.63 15.03 1.38
CA ASN A 26 12.73 15.11 2.37
C ASN A 26 13.02 13.78 3.07
N GLY A 27 12.25 12.73 2.77
CA GLY A 27 12.18 11.53 3.60
C GLY A 27 11.47 11.79 4.94
N VAL A 28 11.11 10.71 5.62
CA VAL A 28 10.41 10.79 6.91
C VAL A 28 11.32 11.33 8.00
N SER A 29 12.58 10.89 8.10
CA SER A 29 13.49 11.42 9.13
C SER A 29 13.88 12.87 8.91
N GLY A 30 14.07 13.31 7.67
CA GLY A 30 14.39 14.71 7.31
C GLY A 30 13.24 15.70 7.52
N SER A 31 12.05 15.22 7.86
CA SER A 31 10.83 16.00 8.03
C SER A 31 10.51 16.33 9.50
N SER A 32 9.63 17.33 9.72
CA SER A 32 9.09 17.69 11.05
C SER A 32 7.66 18.21 10.96
N LEU A 33 6.93 18.21 12.08
CA LEU A 33 5.58 18.79 12.14
C LEU A 33 5.59 20.29 11.82
N GLU A 34 6.64 21.02 12.19
CA GLU A 34 6.79 22.43 11.81
C GLU A 34 6.91 22.63 10.30
N LYS A 35 7.70 21.81 9.60
CA LYS A 35 7.81 21.86 8.14
C LYS A 35 6.47 21.57 7.47
N ILE A 36 5.73 20.58 7.99
CA ILE A 36 4.39 20.23 7.51
C ILE A 36 3.42 21.37 7.74
N ALA A 37 3.42 21.98 8.93
CA ALA A 37 2.54 23.11 9.25
C ALA A 37 2.80 24.32 8.35
N GLN A 38 4.07 24.61 8.10
CA GLN A 38 4.47 25.68 7.19
C GLN A 38 3.98 25.41 5.76
N ARG A 39 4.13 24.17 5.27
CA ARG A 39 3.63 23.77 3.93
C ARG A 39 2.10 23.87 3.84
N ALA A 40 1.39 23.43 4.88
CA ALA A 40 -0.07 23.46 4.94
C ALA A 40 -0.64 24.87 5.21
N GLY A 41 0.20 25.88 5.48
CA GLY A 41 -0.27 27.23 5.83
C GLY A 41 -1.01 27.31 7.17
N VAL A 42 -0.77 26.36 8.07
CA VAL A 42 -1.39 26.31 9.40
C VAL A 42 -0.41 26.72 10.49
N THR A 43 -0.94 27.15 11.64
CA THR A 43 -0.07 27.47 12.79
C THR A 43 0.52 26.20 13.40
N ARG A 44 1.67 26.34 14.05
CA ARG A 44 2.28 25.25 14.84
C ARG A 44 1.29 24.69 15.87
N GLY A 45 0.57 25.55 16.58
CA GLY A 45 -0.46 25.10 17.54
C GLY A 45 -1.58 24.28 16.89
N ALA A 46 -1.98 24.63 15.66
CA ALA A 46 -3.02 23.89 14.94
C ALA A 46 -2.56 22.48 14.56
N ILE A 47 -1.32 22.29 14.07
CA ILE A 47 -0.86 20.93 13.72
C ILE A 47 -0.73 20.04 14.96
N TYR A 48 -0.19 20.58 16.06
CA TYR A 48 -0.01 19.82 17.31
C TYR A 48 -1.34 19.47 17.99
N TRP A 49 -2.43 20.16 17.63
CA TRP A 49 -3.77 19.79 18.06
C TRP A 49 -4.29 18.53 17.32
N HIS A 50 -3.85 18.31 16.08
CA HIS A 50 -4.26 17.17 15.25
C HIS A 50 -3.32 15.97 15.35
N PHE A 51 -2.02 16.22 15.56
CA PHE A 51 -0.98 15.19 15.53
C PHE A 51 0.11 15.47 16.56
N LYS A 52 0.38 14.49 17.41
CA LYS A 52 1.42 14.57 18.46
C LYS A 52 2.83 14.45 17.88
N ASP A 53 3.00 13.65 16.83
CA ASP A 53 4.28 13.31 16.21
C ASP A 53 4.12 12.88 14.74
N LYS A 54 5.24 12.60 14.06
CA LYS A 54 5.26 12.11 12.67
C LYS A 54 4.66 10.72 12.51
N ALA A 55 4.72 9.87 13.53
CA ALA A 55 4.20 8.50 13.47
C ALA A 55 2.66 8.51 13.44
N GLU A 56 2.04 9.45 14.14
CA GLU A 56 0.59 9.69 14.06
C GLU A 56 0.18 10.24 12.69
N VAL A 57 0.98 11.15 12.11
CA VAL A 57 0.74 11.64 10.73
C VAL A 57 0.83 10.50 9.73
N LEU A 58 1.85 9.64 9.81
CA LEU A 58 1.95 8.46 8.93
C LEU A 58 0.80 7.48 9.12
N THR A 59 0.36 7.27 10.37
CA THR A 59 -0.80 6.43 10.66
C THR A 59 -2.06 7.00 10.02
N ALA A 60 -2.24 8.31 10.07
CA ALA A 60 -3.36 8.98 9.44
C ALA A 60 -3.26 8.93 7.92
N LEU A 61 -2.10 9.19 7.33
CA LEU A 61 -1.85 9.04 5.89
C LEU A 61 -2.21 7.64 5.42
N HIS A 62 -1.68 6.60 6.06
CA HIS A 62 -1.98 5.21 5.71
C HIS A 62 -3.48 4.88 5.83
N ARG A 63 -4.19 5.44 6.81
CA ARG A 63 -5.63 5.20 7.01
C ARG A 63 -6.52 5.93 6.02
N GLU A 64 -6.22 7.21 5.77
CA GLU A 64 -7.03 8.06 4.88
C GLU A 64 -6.79 7.73 3.40
N ILE A 65 -5.69 7.02 3.12
CA ILE A 65 -5.32 6.48 1.81
C ILE A 65 -5.49 4.95 1.79
N ARG A 66 -6.39 4.40 2.62
CA ARG A 66 -6.83 3.02 2.42
C ARG A 66 -7.42 2.90 1.03
N LEU A 67 -6.81 2.05 0.23
CA LEU A 67 -7.33 1.76 -1.08
C LEU A 67 -8.63 0.92 -0.92
N PRO A 68 -9.69 1.15 -1.74
CA PRO A 68 -10.99 0.50 -1.58
C PRO A 68 -10.95 -1.03 -1.44
N GLN A 69 -9.97 -1.67 -2.08
CA GLN A 69 -9.74 -3.11 -2.04
C GLN A 69 -9.39 -3.64 -0.65
N GLU A 70 -8.88 -2.84 0.29
CA GLU A 70 -8.58 -3.33 1.64
C GLU A 70 -9.84 -3.84 2.35
N THR A 71 -10.98 -3.16 2.20
CA THR A 71 -12.24 -3.60 2.79
C THR A 71 -12.72 -4.91 2.18
N ILE A 72 -12.53 -5.08 0.86
CA ILE A 72 -12.90 -6.31 0.16
C ILE A 72 -12.02 -7.48 0.61
N VAL A 73 -10.71 -7.24 0.74
CA VAL A 73 -9.75 -8.23 1.26
C VAL A 73 -10.07 -8.61 2.70
N ASP A 74 -10.34 -7.64 3.57
CA ASP A 74 -10.70 -7.89 4.97
C ASP A 74 -11.98 -8.75 5.05
N TYR A 75 -13.00 -8.42 4.26
CA TYR A 75 -14.24 -9.19 4.18
C TYR A 75 -14.00 -10.63 3.68
N ALA A 76 -13.21 -10.80 2.63
CA ALA A 76 -12.87 -12.11 2.07
C ALA A 76 -12.11 -12.99 3.06
N ILE A 77 -11.18 -12.43 3.82
CA ILE A 77 -10.44 -13.16 4.85
C ILE A 77 -11.37 -13.68 5.95
N GLU A 78 -12.37 -12.88 6.34
CA GLU A 78 -13.33 -13.24 7.39
C GLU A 78 -14.39 -14.25 6.92
N HIS A 79 -14.90 -14.11 5.69
CA HIS A 79 -16.09 -14.84 5.21
C HIS A 79 -15.79 -15.89 4.15
N GLY A 80 -14.55 -15.94 3.63
CA GLY A 80 -14.18 -16.74 2.47
C GLY A 80 -14.41 -16.00 1.15
N HIS A 81 -13.81 -16.54 0.09
CA HIS A 81 -13.97 -16.06 -1.29
C HIS A 81 -13.74 -17.24 -2.26
N ASP A 82 -14.50 -17.32 -3.34
CA ASP A 82 -14.44 -18.47 -4.28
C ASP A 82 -13.17 -18.49 -5.14
N ASP A 83 -12.56 -17.33 -5.37
CA ASP A 83 -11.28 -17.20 -6.09
C ASP A 83 -10.34 -16.20 -5.39
N PRO A 84 -9.65 -16.60 -4.30
CA PRO A 84 -8.77 -15.68 -3.58
C PRO A 84 -7.60 -15.17 -4.42
N LEU A 85 -7.09 -15.99 -5.36
CA LEU A 85 -6.04 -15.56 -6.30
C LEU A 85 -6.57 -14.53 -7.31
N GLY A 86 -7.80 -14.70 -7.79
CA GLY A 86 -8.47 -13.70 -8.63
C GLY A 86 -8.68 -12.38 -7.90
N LEU A 87 -9.06 -12.43 -6.61
CA LEU A 87 -9.19 -11.24 -5.78
C LEU A 87 -7.87 -10.48 -5.63
N ILE A 88 -6.75 -11.20 -5.45
CA ILE A 88 -5.41 -10.57 -5.42
C ILE A 88 -5.06 -9.95 -6.77
N GLU A 89 -5.37 -10.63 -7.88
CA GLU A 89 -5.14 -10.13 -9.25
C GLU A 89 -5.86 -8.81 -9.48
N GLU A 90 -7.17 -8.79 -9.24
CA GLU A 90 -8.02 -7.62 -9.44
C GLU A 90 -7.61 -6.48 -8.51
N GLY A 91 -7.37 -6.78 -7.24
CA GLY A 91 -6.91 -5.79 -6.25
C GLY A 91 -5.58 -5.16 -6.67
N ALA A 92 -4.60 -5.95 -7.11
CA ALA A 92 -3.31 -5.43 -7.57
C ALA A 92 -3.46 -4.55 -8.82
N ILE A 93 -4.30 -4.93 -9.78
CA ILE A 93 -4.57 -4.11 -10.98
C ILE A 93 -5.24 -2.78 -10.59
N GLN A 94 -6.19 -2.80 -9.66
CA GLN A 94 -6.82 -1.57 -9.14
C GLN A 94 -5.82 -0.66 -8.42
N VAL A 95 -4.88 -1.22 -7.65
CA VAL A 95 -3.75 -0.46 -7.07
C VAL A 95 -2.99 0.25 -8.19
N LEU A 96 -2.59 -0.47 -9.24
CA LEU A 96 -1.81 0.10 -10.35
C LEU A 96 -2.58 1.22 -11.07
N GLN A 97 -3.89 1.05 -11.28
CA GLN A 97 -4.74 2.07 -11.88
C GLN A 97 -4.86 3.31 -10.98
N THR A 98 -5.03 3.13 -9.67
CA THR A 98 -5.09 4.24 -8.71
C THR A 98 -3.77 5.01 -8.71
N LEU A 99 -2.65 4.29 -8.60
CA LEU A 99 -1.32 4.87 -8.61
C LEU A 99 -0.96 5.51 -9.94
N ALA A 100 -1.52 5.08 -11.08
CA ALA A 100 -1.28 5.76 -12.35
C ALA A 100 -1.96 7.15 -12.41
N ASN A 101 -3.08 7.33 -11.71
CA ASN A 101 -3.97 8.48 -11.88
C ASN A 101 -3.99 9.47 -10.70
N ASP A 102 -3.48 9.09 -9.53
CA ASP A 102 -3.51 9.91 -8.32
C ASP A 102 -2.10 10.11 -7.76
N GLU A 103 -1.59 11.34 -7.84
CA GLU A 103 -0.24 11.68 -7.34
C GLU A 103 -0.11 11.62 -5.82
N GLN A 104 -1.20 11.88 -5.07
CA GLN A 104 -1.16 11.80 -3.62
C GLN A 104 -1.03 10.34 -3.17
N GLN A 105 -1.78 9.46 -3.84
CA GLN A 105 -1.66 8.00 -3.68
C GLN A 105 -0.26 7.51 -4.05
N GLN A 106 0.31 8.00 -5.16
CA GLN A 106 1.70 7.70 -5.55
C GLN A 106 2.70 8.06 -4.45
N ARG A 107 2.63 9.28 -3.91
CA ARG A 107 3.55 9.76 -2.87
C ARG A 107 3.46 8.91 -1.62
N VAL A 108 2.24 8.62 -1.15
CA VAL A 108 2.06 7.82 0.06
C VAL A 108 2.51 6.39 -0.13
N PHE A 109 2.19 5.76 -1.27
CA PHE A 109 2.69 4.43 -1.56
C PHE A 109 4.23 4.39 -1.65
N ALA A 110 4.84 5.40 -2.27
CA ALA A 110 6.29 5.54 -2.30
C ALA A 110 6.90 5.71 -0.90
N ILE A 111 6.28 6.49 -0.01
CA ILE A 111 6.71 6.63 1.39
C ILE A 111 6.62 5.28 2.10
N MET A 112 5.56 4.51 1.88
CA MET A 112 5.38 3.22 2.55
C MET A 112 6.40 2.16 2.09
N ILE A 113 6.80 2.16 0.82
CA ILE A 113 7.75 1.18 0.28
C ILE A 113 9.21 1.63 0.40
N LEU A 114 9.48 2.88 0.01
CA LEU A 114 10.83 3.42 -0.14
C LEU A 114 11.26 4.25 1.07
N GLY A 115 10.33 4.66 1.92
CA GLY A 115 10.61 5.46 3.12
C GLY A 115 11.15 4.65 4.31
N CYS A 116 11.33 3.33 4.17
CA CYS A 116 12.00 2.52 5.18
C CYS A 116 13.49 2.86 5.24
N GLU A 117 13.90 3.50 6.33
CA GLU A 117 15.31 3.77 6.62
C GLU A 117 15.94 2.54 7.29
N PHE A 118 17.08 2.09 6.78
CA PHE A 118 17.84 0.97 7.35
C PHE A 118 18.81 1.48 8.40
N THR A 119 18.30 1.77 9.59
CA THR A 119 19.08 2.21 10.75
C THR A 119 19.07 1.15 11.85
N GLU A 120 20.09 1.12 12.73
CA GLU A 120 20.12 0.18 13.87
C GLU A 120 18.91 0.35 14.80
N HIS A 121 18.41 1.58 14.92
CA HIS A 121 17.22 1.92 15.70
C HIS A 121 16.25 2.68 14.79
N LEU A 122 15.11 2.05 14.50
CA LEU A 122 14.03 2.68 13.75
C LEU A 122 13.37 3.76 14.62
N SER A 123 13.08 4.91 14.02
CA SER A 123 12.16 5.86 14.65
C SER A 123 10.75 5.27 14.73
N ASP A 124 9.91 5.77 15.64
CA ASP A 124 8.50 5.35 15.75
C ASP A 124 7.75 5.46 14.41
N ALA A 125 8.11 6.47 13.61
CA ALA A 125 7.58 6.70 12.28
C ALA A 125 7.99 5.59 11.29
N ALA A 126 9.27 5.21 11.27
CA ALA A 126 9.76 4.12 10.43
C ALA A 126 9.19 2.76 10.89
N GLN A 127 9.09 2.54 12.20
CA GLN A 127 8.46 1.34 12.76
C GLN A 127 7.00 1.21 12.31
N ARG A 128 6.27 2.34 12.21
CA ARG A 128 4.89 2.33 11.74
C ARG A 128 4.76 1.87 10.29
N ILE A 129 5.68 2.29 9.42
CA ILE A 129 5.74 1.85 8.03
C ILE A 129 5.99 0.34 7.97
N VAL A 130 6.97 -0.16 8.73
CA VAL A 130 7.28 -1.59 8.80
C VAL A 130 6.07 -2.40 9.26
N THR A 131 5.38 -1.97 10.31
CA THR A 131 4.17 -2.63 10.81
C THR A 131 3.06 -2.67 9.76
N ALA A 132 2.79 -1.56 9.09
CA ALA A 132 1.76 -1.51 8.05
C ALA A 132 2.09 -2.43 6.85
N ASN A 133 3.34 -2.45 6.40
CA ASN A 133 3.79 -3.35 5.34
C ASN A 133 3.67 -4.83 5.76
N HIS A 134 3.95 -5.14 7.02
CA HIS A 134 3.79 -6.49 7.57
C HIS A 134 2.32 -6.90 7.67
N GLU A 135 1.43 -6.01 8.10
CA GLU A 135 -0.03 -6.23 8.10
C GLU A 135 -0.54 -6.58 6.71
N MET A 136 -0.14 -5.82 5.68
CA MET A 136 -0.51 -6.07 4.28
C MET A 136 0.03 -7.42 3.79
N PHE A 137 1.30 -7.74 4.09
CA PHE A 137 1.89 -9.03 3.75
C PHE A 137 1.13 -10.21 4.39
N GLY A 138 0.71 -10.05 5.65
CA GLY A 138 -0.10 -11.03 6.36
C GLY A 138 -1.44 -11.29 5.65
N LYS A 139 -2.15 -10.24 5.23
CA LYS A 139 -3.41 -10.37 4.45
C LYS A 139 -3.19 -11.11 3.14
N LEU A 140 -2.14 -10.76 2.40
CA LEU A 140 -1.79 -11.42 1.14
C LEU A 140 -1.50 -12.91 1.35
N THR A 141 -0.70 -13.24 2.36
CA THR A 141 -0.36 -14.62 2.71
C THR A 141 -1.63 -15.41 3.04
N ARG A 142 -2.53 -14.81 3.82
CA ARG A 142 -3.79 -15.43 4.23
C ARG A 142 -4.70 -15.77 3.05
N LEU A 143 -4.83 -14.85 2.08
CA LEU A 143 -5.61 -15.11 0.86
C LEU A 143 -5.00 -16.24 0.02
N ILE A 144 -3.67 -16.33 -0.05
CA ILE A 144 -2.99 -17.39 -0.80
C ILE A 144 -3.15 -18.75 -0.10
N GLU A 145 -3.07 -18.80 1.23
CA GLU A 145 -3.39 -20.01 2.00
C GLU A 145 -4.83 -20.48 1.76
N MET A 146 -5.78 -19.55 1.69
CA MET A 146 -7.17 -19.87 1.36
C MET A 146 -7.28 -20.47 -0.04
N ALA A 147 -6.56 -19.93 -1.03
CA ALA A 147 -6.54 -20.49 -2.38
C ALA A 147 -5.94 -21.90 -2.40
N ASP A 148 -4.82 -22.14 -1.69
CA ASP A 148 -4.15 -23.45 -1.62
C ASP A 148 -5.05 -24.52 -0.99
N GLN A 149 -5.85 -24.14 0.01
CA GLN A 149 -6.84 -25.02 0.63
C GLN A 149 -8.00 -25.39 -0.31
N GLN A 150 -8.41 -24.48 -1.20
CA GLN A 150 -9.48 -24.72 -2.16
C GLN A 150 -8.99 -25.54 -3.36
N SER A 151 -7.82 -25.19 -3.87
CA SER A 151 -7.14 -25.87 -4.96
C SER A 151 -5.64 -25.73 -4.76
N PRO A 152 -4.90 -26.85 -4.61
CA PRO A 152 -3.46 -26.79 -4.40
C PRO A 152 -2.76 -25.90 -5.42
N LEU A 153 -1.85 -25.06 -4.95
CA LEU A 153 -0.98 -24.25 -5.80
C LEU A 153 -0.13 -25.14 -6.71
N ALA A 154 0.35 -24.58 -7.82
CA ALA A 154 1.27 -25.30 -8.69
C ALA A 154 2.56 -25.71 -7.93
N PRO A 155 3.21 -26.84 -8.27
CA PRO A 155 4.20 -27.51 -7.40
C PRO A 155 5.43 -26.69 -6.97
N LEU A 156 5.75 -25.59 -7.66
CA LEU A 156 6.88 -24.72 -7.32
C LEU A 156 6.52 -23.63 -6.30
N TRP A 157 5.24 -23.51 -5.93
CA TRP A 157 4.76 -22.45 -5.06
C TRP A 157 4.37 -22.98 -3.70
N THR A 158 4.80 -22.22 -2.69
CA THR A 158 4.23 -22.25 -1.34
C THR A 158 3.50 -20.94 -1.10
N ALA A 159 2.60 -20.90 -0.11
CA ALA A 159 1.92 -19.65 0.23
C ALA A 159 2.89 -18.49 0.52
N ASP A 160 3.97 -18.76 1.26
CA ASP A 160 5.01 -17.76 1.57
C ASP A 160 5.75 -17.27 0.31
N THR A 161 6.21 -18.19 -0.54
CA THR A 161 6.97 -17.80 -1.75
C THR A 161 6.09 -17.08 -2.77
N ALA A 162 4.82 -17.47 -2.90
CA ALA A 162 3.84 -16.78 -3.73
C ALA A 162 3.54 -15.36 -3.20
N ALA A 163 3.31 -15.21 -1.89
CA ALA A 163 3.08 -13.90 -1.27
C ALA A 163 4.28 -12.96 -1.47
N ARG A 164 5.50 -13.46 -1.26
CA ARG A 164 6.74 -12.69 -1.48
C ARG A 164 6.90 -12.31 -2.94
N ALA A 165 6.64 -13.22 -3.87
CA ALA A 165 6.77 -12.94 -5.29
C ALA A 165 5.84 -11.80 -5.71
N ILE A 166 4.58 -11.80 -5.25
CA ILE A 166 3.61 -10.74 -5.54
C ILE A 166 4.05 -9.41 -4.91
N GLN A 167 4.40 -9.42 -3.62
CA GLN A 167 4.86 -8.20 -2.92
C GLN A 167 6.11 -7.60 -3.59
N CYS A 168 7.15 -8.40 -3.82
CA CYS A 168 8.38 -7.94 -4.46
C CYS A 168 8.13 -7.43 -5.88
N SER A 169 7.25 -8.09 -6.63
CA SER A 169 6.88 -7.67 -7.99
C SER A 169 6.18 -6.32 -7.98
N MET A 170 5.18 -6.12 -7.11
CA MET A 170 4.48 -4.85 -6.98
C MET A 170 5.42 -3.74 -6.53
N ASN A 171 6.21 -3.98 -5.48
CA ASN A 171 7.14 -2.99 -4.94
C ASN A 171 8.22 -2.62 -5.98
N GLY A 172 8.82 -3.61 -6.63
CA GLY A 172 9.86 -3.41 -7.63
C GLY A 172 9.34 -2.67 -8.87
N LEU A 173 8.16 -3.05 -9.37
CA LEU A 173 7.54 -2.39 -10.53
C LEU A 173 7.29 -0.91 -10.24
N LEU A 174 6.71 -0.58 -9.09
CA LEU A 174 6.36 0.80 -8.74
C LEU A 174 7.58 1.63 -8.39
N ALA A 175 8.55 1.05 -7.68
CA ALA A 175 9.83 1.70 -7.43
C ALA A 175 10.55 2.04 -8.74
N GLU A 176 10.61 1.10 -9.68
CA GLU A 176 11.24 1.30 -10.98
C GLU A 176 10.50 2.32 -11.83
N TRP A 177 9.17 2.30 -11.82
CA TRP A 177 8.35 3.27 -12.52
C TRP A 177 8.61 4.69 -12.02
N LEU A 178 8.61 4.91 -10.70
CA LEU A 178 8.89 6.22 -10.12
C LEU A 178 10.34 6.67 -10.36
N ARG A 179 11.31 5.76 -10.14
CA ARG A 179 12.75 6.03 -10.31
C ARG A 179 13.11 6.38 -11.75
N SER A 180 12.46 5.75 -12.72
CA SER A 180 12.65 6.03 -14.15
C SER A 180 11.85 7.22 -14.66
N SER A 181 11.30 8.06 -13.77
CA SER A 181 10.46 9.20 -14.13
C SER A 181 9.24 8.81 -14.98
N LYS A 182 8.60 7.69 -14.60
CA LYS A 182 7.39 7.14 -15.24
C LYS A 182 7.61 6.74 -16.70
N SER A 183 8.76 6.15 -17.01
CA SER A 183 9.23 5.87 -18.39
C SER A 183 8.43 4.83 -19.18
N PHE A 184 7.50 4.10 -18.55
CA PHE A 184 6.76 3.02 -19.17
C PHE A 184 5.28 3.01 -18.74
N PRO A 185 4.38 2.38 -19.54
CA PRO A 185 2.96 2.30 -19.20
C PRO A 185 2.74 1.34 -18.02
N LEU A 186 2.68 1.90 -16.81
CA LEU A 186 2.61 1.15 -15.55
C LEU A 186 1.50 0.11 -15.54
N VAL A 187 0.29 0.51 -15.94
CA VAL A 187 -0.90 -0.36 -15.89
C VAL A 187 -0.74 -1.52 -16.86
N ASP A 188 -0.39 -1.26 -18.13
CA ASP A 188 -0.26 -2.29 -19.15
C ASP A 188 0.81 -3.34 -18.82
N ILE A 189 1.97 -2.89 -18.32
CA ILE A 189 3.07 -3.78 -17.96
C ILE A 189 2.74 -4.52 -16.66
N GLY A 190 2.24 -3.80 -15.65
CA GLY A 190 1.90 -4.38 -14.36
C GLY A 190 0.78 -5.41 -14.45
N GLU A 191 -0.27 -5.15 -15.24
CA GLU A 191 -1.34 -6.11 -15.47
C GLU A 191 -0.80 -7.42 -16.08
N ARG A 192 0.04 -7.34 -17.12
CA ARG A 192 0.63 -8.54 -17.74
C ARG A 192 1.51 -9.30 -16.75
N LEU A 193 2.30 -8.58 -15.94
CA LEU A 193 3.20 -9.18 -14.96
C LEU A 193 2.40 -9.90 -13.88
N ILE A 194 1.40 -9.24 -13.29
CA ILE A 194 0.56 -9.80 -12.23
C ILE A 194 -0.25 -10.99 -12.73
N ARG A 195 -0.90 -10.88 -13.90
CA ARG A 195 -1.64 -11.99 -14.52
C ARG A 195 -0.73 -13.19 -14.79
N SER A 196 0.49 -12.96 -15.29
CA SER A 196 1.45 -14.04 -15.55
C SER A 196 1.90 -14.71 -14.25
N LEU A 197 2.19 -13.91 -13.22
CA LEU A 197 2.63 -14.40 -11.91
C LEU A 197 1.52 -15.21 -11.22
N ILE A 198 0.31 -14.67 -11.12
CA ILE A 198 -0.83 -15.36 -10.52
C ILE A 198 -1.25 -16.58 -11.35
N GLY A 199 -1.24 -16.46 -12.67
CA GLY A 199 -1.49 -17.58 -13.58
C GLY A 199 -0.51 -18.75 -13.36
N SER A 200 0.76 -18.47 -13.05
CA SER A 200 1.75 -19.50 -12.74
C SER A 200 1.54 -20.19 -11.38
N MET A 201 0.79 -19.57 -10.47
CA MET A 201 0.47 -20.11 -9.14
C MET A 201 -0.74 -21.03 -9.18
N ARG A 202 -1.67 -20.78 -10.09
CA ARG A 202 -2.84 -21.63 -10.28
C ARG A 202 -2.35 -23.03 -10.66
N GLY A 203 -2.64 -24.01 -9.82
CA GLY A 203 -2.42 -25.42 -10.14
C GLY A 203 -3.06 -25.73 -11.49
N ALA A 204 -2.40 -26.57 -12.31
CA ALA A 204 -3.02 -27.05 -13.53
C ALA A 204 -4.40 -27.60 -13.16
N LYS A 205 -5.50 -26.98 -13.64
CA LYS A 205 -6.84 -27.58 -13.56
C LYS A 205 -6.62 -29.01 -13.98
N ALA A 206 -6.95 -29.97 -13.11
CA ALA A 206 -6.85 -31.39 -13.42
C ALA A 206 -7.33 -31.56 -14.86
N ALA A 207 -6.37 -31.79 -15.77
CA ALA A 207 -6.66 -31.87 -17.19
C ALA A 207 -7.79 -32.89 -17.31
N GLY A 208 -8.87 -32.48 -17.98
CA GLY A 208 -10.16 -33.13 -17.89
C GLY A 208 -10.05 -34.66 -17.91
N ARG A 209 -10.87 -35.29 -17.07
CA ARG A 209 -11.27 -36.68 -17.29
C ARG A 209 -11.93 -36.75 -18.68
N LEU A 210 -11.10 -37.03 -19.68
CA LEU A 210 -11.38 -37.50 -21.03
C LEU A 210 -10.18 -38.43 -21.27
N GLN A 211 -10.27 -39.75 -21.25
CA GLN A 211 -11.34 -40.68 -21.62
C GLN A 211 -11.35 -41.88 -20.67
#